data_AF-A0A9P7WY34-F1
#
_entry.id   AF-A0A9P7WY34-F1
#
_cell.length_a   1.000
_cell.length_b   1.000
_cell.length_c   1.000
_cell.angle_alpha   90.00
_cell.angle_beta   90.00
_cell.angle_gamma   90.00
#
_symmetry.space_group_name_H-M   'P 1'
#
loop_
_entity.id
_entity.type
_entity.pdbx_description
1 polymer ?
#
loop_
_entity_poly.entity_id
_entity_poly.type
_entity_poly.pdbx_seq_one_letter_code
_entity_poly.pdbx_strand_id
1 'polypeptide(L)'
;MAIYDRFGVGIPFDPDCTLVTSNLISPRALGIVRLILAVYTLTTLITILVFEGVVLHTIDAFCSYFTDLSYIGLCAYFWVSALHTLAFASRSQSRGPHTYPLQEWPRFFQLLHVLLNTTVYVAPFIVTVVFWVLLADHAFENRYEAWHNTSVHILNTSFAFLDILLGRFTPQWSSIPVLLVILVLYIALAYITYATQHFYTYSFLDPSKKHAYVLVYLLAMLIATLLVLALVKGLCRLRDRILGEEKRPESWAEMGNLNDPDRKEGYA
;
A
#
# COMPACT_ATOMS: atom_id res chain seq x y z
N MET A 1 20.12 0.29 15.38
CA MET A 1 18.78 0.39 15.99
C MET A 1 18.01 1.62 15.50
N ALA A 2 18.61 2.82 15.52
CA ALA A 2 17.91 4.09 15.25
C ALA A 2 17.18 4.25 13.89
N ILE A 3 17.51 3.48 12.84
CA ILE A 3 16.88 3.66 11.52
C ILE A 3 15.45 3.11 11.47
N TYR A 4 15.21 1.92 12.02
CA TYR A 4 13.91 1.26 12.03
C TYR A 4 12.87 2.05 12.82
N ASP A 5 13.26 2.62 13.95
CA ASP A 5 12.37 3.40 14.83
C ASP A 5 11.83 4.64 14.12
N ARG A 6 12.61 5.26 13.22
CA ARG A 6 12.15 6.39 12.39
C ARG A 6 10.98 6.01 11.48
N PHE A 7 10.89 4.76 11.05
CA PHE A 7 9.79 4.23 10.24
C PHE A 7 8.64 3.68 11.08
N GLY A 8 8.66 3.84 12.41
CA GLY A 8 7.65 3.26 13.31
C GLY A 8 7.85 1.76 13.56
N VAL A 9 9.01 1.19 13.19
CA VAL A 9 9.35 -0.22 13.43
C VAL A 9 10.07 -0.33 14.78
N GLY A 10 9.37 0.00 15.86
CA GLY A 10 9.89 -0.02 17.23
C GLY A 10 9.97 -1.41 17.86
N ILE A 11 10.42 -1.46 19.12
CA ILE A 11 10.39 -2.66 19.96
C ILE A 11 9.60 -2.31 21.25
N PRO A 12 8.44 -2.92 21.51
CA PRO A 12 7.73 -3.89 20.65
C PRO A 12 7.21 -3.27 19.33
N PHE A 13 7.06 -4.09 18.29
CA PHE A 13 6.53 -3.65 16.98
C PHE A 13 4.99 -3.59 17.02
N ASP A 14 4.43 -2.47 16.54
CA ASP A 14 2.99 -2.24 16.43
C ASP A 14 2.18 -2.70 17.66
N PRO A 15 2.47 -2.16 18.87
CA PRO A 15 1.83 -2.63 20.11
C PRO A 15 0.31 -2.43 20.12
N ASP A 16 -0.17 -1.41 19.41
CA ASP A 16 -1.59 -1.08 19.27
C ASP A 16 -2.27 -1.82 18.10
N CYS A 17 -1.56 -2.73 17.44
CA CYS A 17 -2.08 -3.57 16.34
C CYS A 17 -2.73 -2.74 15.20
N THR A 18 -2.18 -1.57 14.91
CA THR A 18 -2.74 -0.59 13.96
C THR A 18 -2.77 -1.10 12.52
N LEU A 19 -1.91 -2.07 12.18
CA LEU A 19 -1.85 -2.68 10.86
C LEU A 19 -2.99 -3.67 10.60
N VAL A 20 -3.65 -4.19 11.65
CA VAL A 20 -4.64 -5.27 11.57
C VAL A 20 -5.99 -4.94 12.21
N THR A 21 -6.16 -3.71 12.72
CA THR A 21 -7.39 -3.27 13.40
C THR A 21 -8.02 -2.06 12.70
N SER A 22 -9.29 -1.81 13.04
CA SER A 22 -10.15 -0.75 12.49
C SER A 22 -10.95 -0.11 13.63
N ASN A 23 -11.22 1.19 13.53
CA ASN A 23 -12.12 1.88 14.46
C ASN A 23 -13.60 1.79 14.02
N LEU A 24 -13.89 1.26 12.81
CA LEU A 24 -15.24 1.23 12.24
C LEU A 24 -15.83 -0.18 12.16
N ILE A 25 -14.99 -1.19 11.90
CA ILE A 25 -15.43 -2.58 11.70
C ILE A 25 -14.56 -3.55 12.49
N SER A 26 -15.08 -4.75 12.78
CA SER A 26 -14.28 -5.77 13.45
C SER A 26 -13.04 -6.18 12.62
N PRO A 27 -11.95 -6.66 13.25
CA PRO A 27 -10.78 -7.16 12.52
C PRO A 27 -11.12 -8.27 11.53
N ARG A 28 -12.09 -9.14 11.85
CA ARG A 28 -12.56 -10.18 10.93
C ARG A 28 -13.17 -9.56 9.66
N ALA A 29 -14.03 -8.56 9.81
CA ALA A 29 -14.62 -7.86 8.67
C ALA A 29 -13.55 -7.13 7.84
N LEU A 30 -12.60 -6.45 8.48
CA LEU A 30 -11.48 -5.79 7.79
C LEU A 30 -10.66 -6.80 6.98
N GLY A 31 -10.35 -7.96 7.57
CA GLY A 31 -9.61 -9.03 6.90
C GLY A 31 -10.36 -9.60 5.69
N ILE A 32 -11.68 -9.77 5.79
CA ILE A 32 -12.53 -10.22 4.68
C ILE A 32 -12.57 -9.17 3.56
N VAL A 33 -12.73 -7.89 3.88
CA VAL A 33 -12.70 -6.81 2.88
C VAL A 33 -11.37 -6.82 2.14
N ARG A 34 -10.25 -6.85 2.87
CA ARG A 34 -8.90 -6.93 2.27
C ARG A 34 -8.73 -8.17 1.40
N LEU A 35 -9.27 -9.32 1.80
CA LEU A 35 -9.22 -10.55 1.02
C LEU A 35 -10.03 -10.43 -0.29
N ILE A 36 -11.22 -9.84 -0.25
CA ILE A 36 -12.03 -9.59 -1.45
C ILE A 36 -11.25 -8.70 -2.44
N LEU A 37 -10.63 -7.63 -1.94
CA LEU A 37 -9.81 -6.74 -2.76
C LEU A 37 -8.54 -7.44 -3.29
N ALA A 38 -7.93 -8.33 -2.49
CA ALA A 38 -6.79 -9.15 -2.91
C ALA A 38 -7.16 -10.07 -4.08
N VAL A 39 -8.30 -10.75 -3.98
CA VAL A 39 -8.81 -11.64 -5.04
C VAL A 39 -9.16 -10.86 -6.30
N TYR A 40 -9.81 -9.69 -6.16
CA TYR A 40 -10.12 -8.83 -7.31
C TYR A 40 -8.84 -8.38 -8.02
N THR A 41 -7.90 -7.78 -7.29
CA THR A 41 -6.64 -7.27 -7.87
C THR A 41 -5.81 -8.38 -8.51
N LEU A 42 -5.77 -9.58 -7.90
CA LEU A 42 -5.11 -10.74 -8.49
C LEU A 42 -5.78 -11.19 -9.79
N THR A 43 -7.10 -11.27 -9.81
CA THR A 43 -7.87 -11.65 -10.99
C THR A 43 -7.65 -10.65 -12.13
N THR A 44 -7.65 -9.35 -11.81
CA THR A 44 -7.34 -8.29 -12.76
C THR A 44 -5.93 -8.44 -13.32
N LEU A 45 -4.91 -8.63 -12.48
CA LEU A 45 -3.53 -8.84 -12.94
C LEU A 45 -3.39 -10.04 -13.87
N ILE A 46 -3.97 -11.19 -13.49
CA ILE A 46 -3.94 -12.40 -14.33
C ILE A 46 -4.65 -12.14 -15.66
N THR A 47 -5.79 -11.46 -15.63
CA THR A 47 -6.56 -11.15 -16.85
C THR A 47 -5.77 -10.24 -17.78
N ILE A 48 -5.14 -9.18 -17.26
CA ILE A 48 -4.28 -8.28 -18.04
C ILE A 48 -3.11 -9.06 -18.64
N LEU A 49 -2.36 -9.82 -17.82
CA LEU A 49 -1.22 -10.61 -18.29
C LEU A 49 -1.60 -11.63 -19.38
N VAL A 50 -2.72 -12.34 -19.20
CA VAL A 50 -3.20 -13.32 -20.19
C VAL A 50 -3.66 -12.60 -21.47
N PHE A 51 -4.41 -11.51 -21.35
CA PHE A 51 -4.93 -10.79 -22.51
C PHE A 51 -3.80 -10.13 -23.31
N GLU A 52 -2.85 -9.48 -22.63
CA GLU A 52 -1.67 -8.88 -23.27
C GLU A 52 -0.72 -9.93 -23.84
N GLY A 53 -0.56 -11.09 -23.19
CA GLY A 53 0.32 -12.14 -23.68
C GLY A 53 -0.26 -12.94 -24.85
N VAL A 54 -1.55 -13.28 -24.78
CA VAL A 54 -2.18 -14.23 -25.70
C VAL A 54 -3.00 -13.56 -26.79
N VAL A 55 -3.61 -12.40 -26.51
CA VAL A 55 -4.52 -11.72 -27.45
C VAL A 55 -3.83 -10.53 -28.12
N LEU A 56 -3.20 -9.65 -27.35
CA LEU A 56 -2.56 -8.44 -27.90
C LEU A 56 -1.09 -8.65 -28.29
N HIS A 57 -0.43 -9.65 -27.70
CA HIS A 57 1.01 -9.92 -27.85
C HIS A 57 1.91 -8.72 -27.49
N THR A 58 1.55 -8.00 -26.41
CA THR A 58 2.24 -6.80 -25.92
C THR A 58 2.81 -6.95 -24.50
N ILE A 59 2.80 -8.17 -23.94
CA ILE A 59 3.22 -8.43 -22.55
C ILE A 59 4.66 -8.00 -22.21
N ASP A 60 5.54 -7.90 -23.20
CA ASP A 60 6.94 -7.50 -23.01
C ASP A 60 7.09 -6.11 -22.38
N ALA A 61 6.09 -5.24 -22.58
CA ALA A 61 6.05 -3.88 -22.03
C ALA A 61 5.39 -3.78 -20.64
N PHE A 62 4.74 -4.84 -20.15
CA PHE A 62 3.93 -4.81 -18.92
C PHE A 62 4.71 -4.28 -17.71
N CYS A 63 5.92 -4.82 -17.47
CA CYS A 63 6.74 -4.36 -16.34
C CYS A 63 7.37 -2.97 -16.54
N SER A 64 7.20 -2.34 -17.70
CA SER A 64 7.75 -1.01 -17.98
C SER A 64 6.82 0.12 -17.50
N TYR A 65 5.52 -0.14 -17.34
CA TYR A 65 4.57 0.86 -16.87
C TYR A 65 4.52 0.93 -15.34
N PHE A 66 4.60 2.15 -14.79
CA PHE A 66 4.51 2.34 -13.34
C PHE A 66 3.13 1.92 -12.80
N THR A 67 2.08 2.08 -13.61
CA THR A 67 0.72 1.62 -13.30
C THR A 67 0.72 0.15 -12.90
N ASP A 68 1.33 -0.71 -13.71
CA ASP A 68 1.35 -2.16 -13.49
C ASP A 68 2.19 -2.54 -12.28
N LEU A 69 3.37 -1.91 -12.12
CA LEU A 69 4.21 -2.09 -10.92
C LEU A 69 3.48 -1.67 -9.64
N SER A 70 2.78 -0.53 -9.69
CA SER A 70 1.96 -0.04 -8.58
C SER A 70 0.79 -0.98 -8.28
N TYR A 71 0.19 -1.59 -9.31
CA TYR A 71 -0.94 -2.51 -9.15
C TYR A 71 -0.50 -3.87 -8.62
N ILE A 72 0.69 -4.36 -9.00
CA ILE A 72 1.35 -5.51 -8.35
C ILE A 72 1.56 -5.24 -6.86
N GLY A 73 2.07 -4.04 -6.52
CA GLY A 73 2.24 -3.62 -5.12
C GLY A 73 0.91 -3.58 -4.36
N LEU A 74 -0.15 -3.07 -4.98
CA LEU A 74 -1.52 -3.06 -4.43
C LEU A 74 -2.04 -4.48 -4.15
N CYS A 75 -1.87 -5.39 -5.11
CA CYS A 75 -2.27 -6.78 -4.95
C CYS A 75 -1.48 -7.47 -3.81
N ALA A 76 -0.15 -7.34 -3.81
CA ALA A 76 0.70 -7.91 -2.77
C ALA A 76 0.34 -7.37 -1.37
N TYR A 77 0.07 -6.08 -1.27
CA TYR A 77 -0.39 -5.45 -0.03
C TYR A 77 -1.67 -6.10 0.49
N PHE A 78 -2.72 -6.19 -0.34
CA PHE A 78 -4.00 -6.72 0.12
C PHE A 78 -3.91 -8.18 0.55
N TRP A 79 -3.10 -9.01 -0.14
CA TRP A 79 -2.84 -10.38 0.30
C TRP A 79 -2.18 -10.45 1.66
N VAL A 80 -1.05 -9.75 1.84
CA VAL A 80 -0.29 -9.80 3.11
C VAL A 80 -1.11 -9.19 4.25
N SER A 81 -1.77 -8.06 4.02
CA SER A 81 -2.62 -7.40 5.01
C SER A 81 -3.84 -8.24 5.37
N ALA A 82 -4.49 -8.90 4.41
CA ALA A 82 -5.60 -9.81 4.69
C ALA A 82 -5.14 -11.00 5.55
N LEU A 83 -4.02 -11.63 5.22
CA LEU A 83 -3.48 -12.77 5.97
C LEU A 83 -3.17 -12.38 7.43
N HIS A 84 -2.48 -11.27 7.66
CA HIS A 84 -2.18 -10.82 9.02
C HIS A 84 -3.44 -10.43 9.80
N THR A 85 -4.40 -9.77 9.13
CA THR A 85 -5.65 -9.35 9.76
C THR A 85 -6.55 -10.54 10.13
N LEU A 86 -6.65 -11.54 9.25
CA LEU A 86 -7.42 -12.75 9.53
C LEU A 86 -6.74 -13.65 10.57
N ALA A 87 -5.41 -13.75 10.53
CA ALA A 87 -4.64 -14.43 11.57
C ALA A 87 -4.90 -13.79 12.95
N PHE A 88 -4.86 -12.45 13.03
CA PHE A 88 -5.22 -11.70 14.22
C PHE A 88 -6.66 -12.01 14.69
N ALA A 89 -7.64 -11.96 13.77
CA ALA A 89 -9.05 -12.19 14.08
C ALA A 89 -9.40 -13.66 14.44
N SER A 90 -8.52 -14.61 14.10
CA SER A 90 -8.69 -16.04 14.39
C SER A 90 -8.12 -16.45 15.75
N ARG A 91 -7.23 -15.64 16.34
CA ARG A 91 -6.66 -15.95 17.66
C ARG A 91 -7.69 -15.67 18.75
N SER A 92 -7.97 -16.70 19.56
CA SER A 92 -8.87 -16.61 20.70
C SER A 92 -8.26 -15.74 21.80
N GLN A 93 -9.10 -14.91 22.42
CA GLN A 93 -8.78 -14.06 23.57
C GLN A 93 -8.30 -14.88 24.79
N SER A 94 -8.63 -16.17 24.84
CA SER A 94 -8.19 -17.11 25.89
C SER A 94 -6.74 -17.58 25.76
N ARG A 95 -6.02 -17.22 24.68
CA ARG A 95 -4.66 -17.72 24.37
C ARG A 95 -3.52 -16.70 24.64
N GLY A 96 -3.80 -15.63 25.37
CA GLY A 96 -2.83 -14.58 25.70
C GLY A 96 -3.07 -13.26 24.94
N PRO A 97 -2.11 -12.32 24.96
CA PRO A 97 -2.29 -11.02 24.29
C PRO A 97 -2.54 -11.21 22.79
N HIS A 98 -3.53 -10.49 22.26
CA HIS A 98 -3.84 -10.53 20.83
C HIS A 98 -2.64 -10.00 20.02
N THR A 99 -1.92 -10.91 19.39
CA THR A 99 -0.79 -10.64 18.48
C THR A 99 -1.06 -11.18 17.08
N TYR A 100 -0.26 -10.77 16.11
CA TYR A 100 -0.34 -11.26 14.73
C TYR A 100 1.06 -11.55 14.15
N PRO A 101 1.18 -12.42 13.13
CA PRO A 101 2.47 -13.01 12.75
C PRO A 101 3.61 -12.02 12.50
N LEU A 102 3.33 -10.88 11.86
CA LEU A 102 4.35 -9.88 11.52
C LEU A 102 5.08 -9.30 12.76
N GLN A 103 4.44 -9.27 13.93
CA GLN A 103 5.06 -8.79 15.17
C GLN A 103 6.23 -9.66 15.62
N GLU A 104 6.22 -10.93 15.24
CA GLU A 104 7.25 -11.92 15.56
C GLU A 104 8.31 -12.03 14.44
N TRP A 105 8.07 -11.42 13.27
CA TRP A 105 8.99 -11.49 12.14
C TRP A 105 10.23 -10.60 12.35
N PRO A 106 11.36 -10.91 11.67
CA PRO A 106 12.51 -10.01 11.66
C PRO A 106 12.14 -8.58 11.26
N ARG A 107 12.75 -7.59 11.92
CA ARG A 107 12.48 -6.14 11.71
C ARG A 107 12.56 -5.69 10.25
N PHE A 108 13.39 -6.36 9.45
CA PHE A 108 13.47 -6.11 8.02
C PHE A 108 12.12 -6.32 7.31
N PHE A 109 11.42 -7.42 7.59
CA PHE A 109 10.12 -7.67 6.97
C PHE A 109 9.01 -6.78 7.54
N GLN A 110 9.10 -6.42 8.81
CA GLN A 110 8.22 -5.40 9.41
C GLN A 110 8.35 -4.05 8.68
N LEU A 111 9.59 -3.63 8.42
CA LEU A 111 9.87 -2.42 7.64
C LEU A 111 9.33 -2.53 6.21
N LEU A 112 9.58 -3.64 5.52
CA LEU A 112 9.07 -3.85 4.16
C LEU A 112 7.54 -3.74 4.10
N HIS A 113 6.83 -4.31 5.08
CA HIS A 113 5.38 -4.20 5.13
C HIS A 113 4.90 -2.76 5.37
N VAL A 114 5.54 -2.02 6.29
CA VAL A 114 5.24 -0.59 6.53
C VAL A 114 5.49 0.26 5.28
N LEU A 115 6.59 -0.01 4.56
CA LEU A 115 6.92 0.68 3.32
C LEU A 115 5.93 0.33 2.20
N LEU A 116 5.59 -0.95 2.03
CA LEU A 116 4.58 -1.40 1.07
C LEU A 116 3.23 -0.73 1.34
N ASN A 117 2.79 -0.72 2.59
CA ASN A 117 1.55 -0.05 3.00
C ASN A 117 1.59 1.45 2.64
N THR A 118 2.71 2.12 2.94
CA THR A 118 2.90 3.53 2.56
C THR A 118 2.84 3.75 1.04
N THR A 119 3.45 2.86 0.24
CA THR A 119 3.37 2.97 -1.22
C THR A 119 1.94 2.81 -1.73
N VAL A 120 1.16 1.88 -1.18
CA VAL A 120 -0.25 1.68 -1.55
C VAL A 120 -1.14 2.83 -1.13
N TYR A 121 -0.81 3.51 -0.04
CA TYR A 121 -1.57 4.69 0.39
C TYR A 121 -1.27 5.92 -0.47
N VAL A 122 -0.17 5.94 -1.24
CA VAL A 122 0.28 7.12 -1.99
C VAL A 122 0.22 6.92 -3.50
N ALA A 123 0.82 5.85 -4.03
CA ALA A 123 1.01 5.63 -5.46
C ALA A 123 -0.31 5.55 -6.26
N PRO A 124 -1.39 4.89 -5.80
CA PRO A 124 -2.65 4.83 -6.55
C PRO A 124 -3.22 6.21 -6.88
N PHE A 125 -3.22 7.14 -5.93
CA PHE A 125 -3.70 8.50 -6.16
C PHE A 125 -2.88 9.23 -7.23
N ILE A 126 -1.56 9.06 -7.21
CA ILE A 126 -0.67 9.64 -8.23
C ILE A 126 -0.97 9.01 -9.59
N VAL A 127 -1.04 7.68 -9.66
CA VAL A 127 -1.35 6.93 -10.89
C VAL A 127 -2.67 7.40 -11.49
N THR A 128 -3.72 7.51 -10.68
CA THR A 128 -5.03 8.02 -11.09
C THR A 128 -4.91 9.43 -11.65
N VAL A 129 -4.32 10.38 -10.92
CA VAL A 129 -4.20 11.77 -11.37
C VAL A 129 -3.38 11.87 -12.67
N VAL A 130 -2.24 11.19 -12.76
CA VAL A 130 -1.39 11.20 -13.96
C VAL A 130 -2.14 10.65 -15.15
N PHE A 131 -2.82 9.51 -14.99
CA PHE A 131 -3.57 8.92 -16.08
C PHE A 131 -4.67 9.87 -16.58
N TRP A 132 -5.55 10.34 -15.69
CA TRP A 132 -6.70 11.15 -16.08
C TRP A 132 -6.33 12.54 -16.60
N VAL A 133 -5.20 13.11 -16.16
CA VAL A 133 -4.75 14.44 -16.60
C VAL A 133 -3.89 14.38 -17.87
N LEU A 134 -3.09 13.33 -18.05
CA LEU A 134 -2.06 13.30 -19.10
C LEU A 134 -2.20 12.17 -20.13
N LEU A 135 -2.86 11.07 -19.79
CA LEU A 135 -2.79 9.82 -20.56
C LEU A 135 -4.16 9.23 -20.94
N ALA A 136 -5.28 9.81 -20.50
CA ALA A 136 -6.62 9.25 -20.68
C ALA A 136 -7.19 9.41 -22.10
N ASP A 137 -6.38 9.87 -23.05
CA ASP A 137 -6.78 9.84 -24.45
C ASP A 137 -7.05 8.38 -24.85
N HIS A 138 -8.15 8.15 -25.55
CA HIS A 138 -8.57 6.81 -25.96
C HIS A 138 -8.88 5.80 -24.82
N ALA A 139 -8.98 6.25 -23.56
CA ALA A 139 -9.16 5.38 -22.39
C ALA A 139 -10.41 4.45 -22.41
N PHE A 140 -11.39 4.76 -23.27
CA PHE A 140 -12.66 4.05 -23.40
C PHE A 140 -12.96 3.60 -24.83
N GLU A 141 -11.95 3.46 -25.69
CA GLU A 141 -12.15 3.09 -27.09
C GLU A 141 -12.85 1.76 -27.29
N ASN A 142 -12.55 0.78 -26.44
CA ASN A 142 -13.15 -0.54 -26.52
C ASN A 142 -13.41 -1.11 -25.12
N ARG A 143 -14.10 -2.26 -25.08
CA ARG A 143 -14.52 -2.89 -23.82
C ARG A 143 -13.33 -3.29 -22.94
N TYR A 144 -12.24 -3.76 -23.54
CA TYR A 144 -11.03 -4.11 -22.80
C TYR A 144 -10.39 -2.86 -22.20
N GLU A 145 -10.14 -1.82 -23.00
CA GLU A 145 -9.55 -0.57 -22.51
C GLU A 145 -10.40 0.08 -21.41
N ALA A 146 -11.72 0.14 -21.61
CA ALA A 146 -12.63 0.67 -20.60
C ALA A 146 -12.53 -0.10 -19.28
N TRP A 147 -12.50 -1.44 -19.34
CA TRP A 147 -12.38 -2.28 -18.15
C TRP A 147 -11.00 -2.20 -17.51
N HIS A 148 -9.93 -2.26 -18.31
CA HIS A 148 -8.54 -2.20 -17.89
C HIS A 148 -8.29 -0.88 -17.16
N ASN A 149 -8.57 0.25 -17.82
CA ASN A 149 -8.34 1.58 -17.28
C ASN A 149 -9.22 1.86 -16.05
N THR A 150 -10.47 1.39 -16.03
CA THR A 150 -11.29 1.45 -14.81
C THR A 150 -10.64 0.70 -13.65
N SER A 151 -10.15 -0.51 -13.91
CA SER A 151 -9.57 -1.38 -12.87
C SER A 151 -8.27 -0.83 -12.31
N VAL A 152 -7.35 -0.38 -13.17
CA VAL A 152 -6.00 0.04 -12.75
C VAL A 152 -5.86 1.54 -12.48
N HIS A 153 -6.79 2.40 -12.94
CA HIS A 153 -6.74 3.85 -12.72
C HIS A 153 -7.88 4.45 -11.90
N ILE A 154 -9.01 3.77 -11.72
CA ILE A 154 -10.12 4.25 -10.85
C ILE A 154 -10.18 3.40 -9.57
N LEU A 155 -10.29 2.09 -9.75
CA LEU A 155 -10.50 1.17 -8.64
C LEU A 155 -9.25 1.05 -7.76
N ASN A 156 -8.05 1.22 -8.30
CA ASN A 156 -6.82 1.26 -7.50
C ASN A 156 -6.90 2.27 -6.33
N THR A 157 -7.36 3.49 -6.61
CA THR A 157 -7.49 4.60 -5.67
C THR A 157 -8.69 4.40 -4.79
N SER A 158 -9.79 3.85 -5.32
CA SER A 158 -10.95 3.47 -4.50
C SER A 158 -10.59 2.43 -3.44
N PHE A 159 -9.76 1.44 -3.79
CA PHE A 159 -9.31 0.41 -2.86
C PHE A 159 -8.34 0.96 -1.82
N ALA A 160 -7.36 1.77 -2.24
CA ALA A 160 -6.45 2.44 -1.31
C ALA A 160 -7.21 3.36 -0.35
N PHE A 161 -8.17 4.14 -0.87
CA PHE A 161 -9.02 5.02 -0.07
C PHE A 161 -9.90 4.24 0.91
N LEU A 162 -10.51 3.14 0.48
CA LEU A 162 -11.29 2.28 1.35
C LEU A 162 -10.43 1.73 2.50
N ASP A 163 -9.21 1.27 2.22
CA ASP A 163 -8.31 0.79 3.28
C ASP A 163 -7.83 1.91 4.22
N ILE A 164 -7.63 3.13 3.70
CA ILE A 164 -7.39 4.33 4.53
C ILE A 164 -8.56 4.58 5.46
N LEU A 165 -9.80 4.50 4.98
CA LEU A 165 -10.99 4.74 5.80
C LEU A 165 -11.21 3.67 6.86
N LEU A 166 -10.97 2.40 6.50
CA LEU A 166 -11.25 1.27 7.38
C LEU A 166 -10.10 0.96 8.34
N GLY A 167 -8.85 0.98 7.90
CA GLY A 167 -7.69 0.62 8.72
C GLY A 167 -7.32 1.69 9.75
N ARG A 168 -6.36 1.36 10.63
CA ARG A 168 -5.76 2.31 11.60
C ARG A 168 -4.35 2.76 11.26
N PHE A 169 -3.72 2.17 10.25
CA PHE A 169 -2.38 2.55 9.83
C PHE A 169 -2.31 4.04 9.41
N THR A 170 -1.19 4.68 9.76
CA THR A 170 -0.85 6.04 9.32
C THR A 170 0.60 6.07 8.81
N PRO A 171 0.84 6.48 7.55
CA PRO A 171 2.20 6.57 7.00
C PRO A 171 3.11 7.52 7.78
N GLN A 172 4.41 7.18 7.87
CA GLN A 172 5.42 8.03 8.50
C GLN A 172 6.08 8.98 7.50
N TRP A 173 6.48 10.17 7.95
CA TRP A 173 7.21 11.15 7.12
C TRP A 173 8.59 10.65 6.69
N SER A 174 9.19 9.78 7.50
CA SER A 174 10.45 9.08 7.21
C SER A 174 10.38 8.20 5.96
N SER A 175 9.19 7.92 5.43
CA SER A 175 9.01 7.16 4.18
C SER A 175 9.36 7.99 2.94
N ILE A 176 9.49 9.32 3.05
CA ILE A 176 9.82 10.20 1.91
C ILE A 176 11.06 9.70 1.14
N PRO A 177 12.24 9.50 1.77
CA PRO A 177 13.41 8.97 1.06
C PRO A 177 13.16 7.68 0.27
N VAL A 178 12.33 6.77 0.81
CA VAL A 178 12.02 5.51 0.12
C VAL A 178 11.14 5.77 -1.11
N LEU A 179 10.12 6.62 -0.99
CA LEU A 179 9.28 7.03 -2.12
C LEU A 179 10.13 7.70 -3.22
N LEU A 180 11.12 8.51 -2.84
CA LEU A 180 12.06 9.12 -3.79
C LEU A 180 12.92 8.07 -4.51
N VAL A 181 13.44 7.10 -3.76
CA VAL A 181 14.23 6.01 -4.35
C VAL A 181 13.38 5.23 -5.35
N ILE A 182 12.12 4.93 -5.03
CA ILE A 182 11.20 4.25 -5.96
C ILE A 182 11.00 5.06 -7.24
N LEU A 183 10.79 6.38 -7.14
CA LEU A 183 10.67 7.25 -8.32
C LEU A 183 11.95 7.23 -9.17
N VAL A 184 13.13 7.32 -8.54
CA VAL A 184 14.42 7.26 -9.25
C VAL A 184 14.62 5.91 -9.94
N LEU A 185 14.31 4.81 -9.25
CA LEU A 185 14.38 3.47 -9.83
C LEU A 185 13.43 3.31 -11.01
N TYR A 186 12.23 3.90 -10.93
CA TYR A 186 11.28 3.88 -12.05
C TYR A 186 11.81 4.64 -13.27
N ILE A 187 12.42 5.81 -13.07
CA ILE A 187 13.06 6.56 -14.17
C ILE A 187 14.15 5.72 -14.82
N ALA A 188 15.01 5.10 -14.01
CA ALA A 188 16.06 4.21 -14.52
C ALA A 188 15.44 3.07 -15.35
N LEU A 189 14.37 2.45 -14.87
CA LEU A 189 13.64 1.39 -15.59
C LEU A 189 13.05 1.88 -16.91
N ALA A 190 12.48 3.09 -16.96
CA ALA A 190 11.95 3.66 -18.20
C ALA A 190 13.05 3.87 -19.26
N TYR A 191 14.25 4.27 -18.85
CA TYR A 191 15.40 4.42 -19.76
C TYR A 191 16.02 3.07 -20.15
N ILE A 192 15.98 2.06 -19.27
CA ILE A 192 16.31 0.67 -19.64
C ILE A 192 15.30 0.15 -20.67
N THR A 193 14.01 0.45 -20.51
CA THR A 193 12.97 0.09 -21.48
C THR A 193 13.27 0.72 -22.83
N TYR A 194 13.60 2.01 -22.89
CA TYR A 194 14.00 2.64 -24.15
C TYR A 194 15.25 1.98 -24.77
N ALA A 195 16.26 1.68 -23.97
CA ALA A 195 17.49 1.06 -24.45
C ALA A 195 17.28 -0.38 -24.99
N THR A 196 16.26 -1.09 -24.53
CA THR A 196 16.03 -2.51 -24.87
C THR A 196 14.84 -2.75 -25.80
N GLN A 197 13.80 -1.92 -25.71
CA GLN A 197 12.54 -2.05 -26.44
C GLN A 197 12.26 -0.85 -27.38
N HIS A 198 13.13 0.16 -27.38
CA HIS A 198 13.12 1.30 -28.32
C HIS A 198 11.88 2.22 -28.23
N PHE A 199 11.20 2.26 -27.08
CA PHE A 199 10.15 3.24 -26.79
C PHE A 199 10.25 3.80 -25.38
N TYR A 200 9.69 5.00 -25.18
CA TYR A 200 9.46 5.57 -23.84
C TYR A 200 8.04 5.25 -23.40
N THR A 201 7.88 4.72 -22.19
CA THR A 201 6.57 4.38 -21.59
C THR A 201 5.62 5.55 -21.53
N TYR A 202 6.16 6.75 -21.33
CA TYR A 202 5.43 8.00 -21.37
C TYR A 202 6.15 9.04 -22.22
N SER A 203 5.38 9.76 -23.06
CA SER A 203 5.91 10.77 -23.96
C SER A 203 6.66 11.91 -23.25
N PHE A 204 6.31 12.18 -21.98
CA PHE A 204 6.97 13.18 -21.16
C PHE A 204 8.35 12.77 -20.61
N LEU A 205 8.72 11.49 -20.73
CA LEU A 205 10.06 10.98 -20.40
C LEU A 205 11.03 11.04 -21.59
N ASP A 206 10.50 11.29 -22.80
CA ASP A 206 11.27 11.36 -24.03
C ASP A 206 11.99 12.73 -24.14
N PRO A 207 13.33 12.76 -24.03
CA PRO A 207 14.09 14.00 -24.10
C PRO A 207 13.99 14.65 -25.49
N SER A 208 13.84 13.86 -26.56
CA SER A 208 13.80 14.36 -27.94
C SER A 208 12.56 15.19 -28.24
N LYS A 209 11.45 14.91 -27.55
CA LYS A 209 10.21 15.67 -27.71
C LYS A 209 10.31 17.01 -27.01
N LYS A 210 10.86 17.06 -25.79
CA LYS A 210 10.93 18.27 -24.94
C LYS A 210 11.99 18.20 -23.82
N HIS A 211 13.28 18.38 -24.12
CA HIS A 211 14.39 18.26 -23.15
C HIS A 211 14.21 18.98 -21.79
N ALA A 212 13.66 20.20 -21.77
CA ALA A 212 13.43 20.94 -20.51
C ALA A 212 12.27 20.38 -19.66
N TYR A 213 11.39 19.57 -20.25
CA TYR A 213 10.17 19.12 -19.59
C TYR A 213 10.39 17.88 -18.73
N VAL A 214 11.35 17.00 -19.05
CA VAL A 214 11.60 15.80 -18.22
C VAL A 214 11.86 16.21 -16.77
N LEU A 215 12.77 17.17 -16.52
CA LEU A 215 13.05 17.69 -15.19
C LEU A 215 11.81 18.30 -14.52
N VAL A 216 10.97 19.01 -15.28
CA VAL A 216 9.70 19.58 -14.79
C VAL A 216 8.74 18.47 -14.35
N TYR A 217 8.58 17.41 -15.14
CA TYR A 217 7.73 16.27 -14.78
C TYR A 217 8.27 15.50 -13.57
N LEU A 218 9.60 15.37 -13.43
CA LEU A 218 10.21 14.77 -12.25
C LEU A 218 9.92 15.58 -10.98
N LEU A 219 10.11 16.91 -11.05
CA LEU A 219 9.79 17.81 -9.95
C LEU A 219 8.28 17.82 -9.64
N ALA A 220 7.43 17.75 -10.67
CA ALA A 220 5.99 17.65 -10.50
C ALA A 220 5.60 16.34 -9.80
N MET A 221 6.18 15.20 -10.18
CA MET A 221 5.95 13.91 -9.52
C MET A 221 6.42 13.91 -8.06
N LEU A 222 7.57 14.53 -7.79
CA LEU A 222 8.07 14.73 -6.44
C LEU A 222 7.06 15.52 -5.60
N ILE A 223 6.64 16.69 -6.09
CA ILE A 223 5.68 17.56 -5.40
C ILE A 223 4.36 16.82 -5.19
N ALA A 224 3.84 16.15 -6.22
CA ALA A 224 2.62 15.36 -6.14
C ALA A 224 2.72 14.27 -5.06
N THR A 225 3.85 13.57 -4.99
CA THR A 225 4.10 12.54 -3.96
C THR A 225 4.04 13.13 -2.55
N LEU A 226 4.67 14.28 -2.33
CA LEU A 226 4.66 14.95 -1.03
C LEU A 226 3.26 15.45 -0.64
N LEU A 227 2.53 16.03 -1.61
CA LEU A 227 1.17 16.52 -1.40
C LEU A 227 0.20 15.38 -1.10
N VAL A 228 0.27 14.27 -1.84
CA VAL A 228 -0.55 13.09 -1.58
C VAL A 228 -0.21 12.47 -0.23
N LEU A 229 1.07 12.34 0.13
CA LEU A 229 1.45 11.85 1.47
C LEU A 229 0.89 12.75 2.58
N ALA A 230 0.94 14.07 2.41
CA ALA A 230 0.36 15.02 3.36
C ALA A 230 -1.17 14.86 3.45
N LEU A 231 -1.84 14.74 2.31
CA LEU A 231 -3.28 14.51 2.22
C LEU A 231 -3.69 13.22 2.94
N VAL A 232 -3.04 12.10 2.62
CA VAL A 232 -3.30 10.79 3.22
C VAL A 232 -3.11 10.83 4.73
N LYS A 233 -2.03 11.45 5.22
CA LYS A 233 -1.83 11.64 6.67
C LYS A 233 -2.92 12.50 7.29
N GLY A 234 -3.38 13.53 6.58
CA GLY A 234 -4.53 14.35 6.97
C GLY A 234 -5.81 13.52 7.09
N LEU A 235 -6.09 12.67 6.10
CA LEU A 235 -7.24 11.76 6.09
C LEU A 235 -7.18 10.75 7.24
N CYS A 236 -6.01 10.13 7.49
CA CYS A 236 -5.84 9.20 8.62
C CYS A 236 -6.10 9.90 9.96
N ARG A 237 -5.53 11.10 10.15
CA ARG A 237 -5.76 11.90 11.37
C ARG A 237 -7.21 12.33 11.52
N LEU A 238 -7.89 12.69 10.43
CA LEU A 238 -9.30 13.06 10.45
C LEU A 238 -10.17 11.85 10.82
N ARG A 239 -9.92 10.69 10.20
CA ARG A 239 -10.56 9.41 10.54
C ARG A 239 -10.42 9.11 12.03
N ASP A 240 -9.19 9.15 12.56
CA ASP A 240 -8.91 8.82 13.97
C ASP A 240 -9.55 9.83 14.93
N ARG A 241 -9.63 11.11 14.55
CA ARG A 241 -10.33 12.14 15.34
C ARG A 241 -11.85 11.95 15.37
N ILE A 242 -12.46 11.56 14.25
CA ILE A 242 -13.92 11.40 14.14
C ILE A 242 -14.38 10.12 14.85
N LEU A 243 -13.65 9.02 14.66
CA LEU A 243 -14.03 7.71 15.20
C LEU A 243 -13.55 7.50 16.65
N GLY A 244 -12.66 8.37 17.14
CA GLY A 244 -11.95 8.20 18.40
C GLY A 244 -10.83 7.17 18.26
N GLU A 245 -9.77 7.34 19.05
CA GLU A 245 -8.78 6.27 19.20
C GLU A 245 -9.38 5.20 20.11
N GLU A 246 -9.74 4.05 19.54
CA GLU A 246 -10.05 2.88 20.37
C GLU A 246 -8.77 2.51 21.12
N LYS A 247 -8.68 2.96 22.37
CA LYS A 247 -7.67 2.54 23.32
C LYS A 247 -7.80 1.02 23.46
N ARG A 248 -6.67 0.33 23.46
CA ARG A 248 -6.60 -1.10 23.76
C ARG A 248 -7.56 -1.39 24.94
N PRO A 249 -8.56 -2.28 24.80
CA PRO A 249 -9.49 -2.55 25.90
C PRO A 249 -8.69 -2.79 27.17
N GLU A 250 -9.00 -2.11 28.27
CA GLU A 250 -8.26 -2.28 29.55
C GLU A 250 -8.21 -3.76 29.94
N SER A 251 -9.25 -4.53 29.59
CA SER A 251 -9.29 -5.99 29.75
C SER A 251 -8.12 -6.72 29.07
N TRP A 252 -7.60 -6.26 27.93
CA TRP A 252 -6.45 -6.85 27.24
C TRP A 252 -5.12 -6.48 27.89
N ALA A 253 -5.02 -5.30 28.52
CA ALA A 253 -3.86 -4.89 29.29
C ALA A 253 -3.82 -5.58 30.67
N GLU A 254 -4.97 -5.72 31.33
CA GLU A 254 -5.12 -6.43 32.60
C GLU A 254 -4.90 -7.95 32.45
N MET A 255 -5.36 -8.57 31.35
CA MET A 255 -5.08 -9.98 31.07
C MET A 255 -3.61 -10.29 30.77
N GLY A 256 -2.85 -9.32 30.25
CA GLY A 256 -1.39 -9.43 30.14
C GLY A 256 -0.71 -9.43 31.51
N ASN A 257 -1.27 -8.67 32.46
CA ASN A 257 -0.77 -8.53 33.82
C ASN A 257 -1.16 -9.72 34.75
N LEU A 258 -2.21 -10.48 34.39
CA LEU A 258 -2.61 -11.71 35.09
C LEU A 258 -1.71 -12.92 34.76
N ASN A 259 -0.92 -12.83 33.68
CA ASN A 259 0.06 -13.84 33.29
C ASN A 259 1.49 -13.48 33.74
N ASP A 260 1.65 -12.43 34.56
CA ASP A 260 2.92 -12.10 35.20
C ASP A 260 3.26 -13.16 36.27
N PRO A 261 4.33 -13.96 36.09
CA PRO A 261 4.73 -14.97 37.06
C PRO A 261 5.05 -14.37 38.43
N ASP A 262 5.50 -13.10 38.50
CA ASP A 262 5.93 -12.44 39.73
C ASP A 262 4.76 -12.05 40.66
N ARG A 263 3.51 -12.06 40.16
CA ARG A 263 2.32 -11.76 40.96
C ARG A 263 1.68 -13.00 41.61
N LYS A 264 2.09 -14.21 41.21
CA LYS A 264 1.55 -15.47 41.77
C LYS A 264 2.19 -15.86 43.11
N GLU A 265 3.22 -15.15 43.56
CA GLU A 265 3.92 -15.47 44.82
C GLU A 265 3.38 -14.71 46.05
N GLY A 266 2.33 -13.89 45.90
CA GLY A 266 1.82 -13.03 46.97
C GLY A 266 0.73 -13.60 47.88
N TYR A 267 0.27 -14.85 47.65
CA TYR A 267 -0.78 -15.48 48.46
C TYR A 267 -0.43 -16.95 48.75
N ALA A 268 0.47 -17.14 49.72
CA ALA A 268 0.63 -18.38 50.47
C ALA A 268 0.86 -18.03 51.94
#